data_AF-A0A699UZR9-F1
#
_entry.id   AF-A0A699UZR9-F1
#
_cell.length_a   1.000
_cell.length_b   1.000
_cell.length_c   1.000
_cell.angle_alpha   90.00
_cell.angle_beta   90.00
_cell.angle_gamma   90.00
#
_symmetry.space_group_name_H-M   'P 1'
#
loop_
_entity.id
_entity.type
_entity.pdbx_description
1 polymer ?
#
loop_
_entity_poly.entity_id
_entity_poly.type
_entity_poly.pdbx_seq_one_letter_code
_entity_poly.pdbx_strand_id
1 'polypeptide(L)' 'GSVPAPVTESAPVSSQSYQYDSNYQPAPEKIAEAHKAARFAVGALAFDDVFVAVDYLKKSLELLTNPSASV' A
#
# COMPACT_ATOMS: atom_id res chain seq x y z
N GLY A 1 -30.65 16.96 38.38
CA GLY A 1 -30.80 15.50 38.32
C GLY A 1 -29.92 14.97 37.21
N SER A 2 -29.12 13.95 37.52
CA SER A 2 -28.47 12.97 36.62
C SER A 2 -29.52 12.40 35.63
N VAL A 3 -29.25 11.94 34.40
CA VAL A 3 -28.41 10.81 33.93
C VAL A 3 -28.30 10.82 32.35
N PRO A 4 -27.55 9.91 31.66
CA PRO A 4 -26.61 10.19 30.54
C PRO A 4 -26.97 9.65 29.12
N ALA A 5 -26.02 9.78 28.17
CA ALA A 5 -25.92 9.24 26.79
C ALA A 5 -26.07 7.68 26.67
N PRO A 6 -25.97 6.98 25.51
CA PRO A 6 -25.57 7.37 24.13
C PRO A 6 -26.37 6.71 22.97
N VAL A 7 -26.23 7.18 21.72
CA VAL A 7 -26.37 6.29 20.55
C VAL A 7 -25.32 6.62 19.48
N THR A 8 -24.62 5.56 19.13
CA THR A 8 -23.60 5.31 18.10
C THR A 8 -24.17 5.52 16.69
N GLU A 9 -23.27 5.54 15.70
CA GLU A 9 -23.51 5.29 14.25
C GLU A 9 -23.70 6.57 13.41
N SER A 10 -22.93 6.86 12.37
CA SER A 10 -22.11 6.02 11.50
C SER A 10 -20.72 6.64 11.31
N ALA A 11 -19.69 5.80 11.33
CA ALA A 11 -18.36 6.19 10.84
C ALA A 11 -18.51 6.69 9.40
N PRO A 12 -17.97 7.86 9.02
CA PRO A 12 -17.85 8.20 7.61
C PRO A 12 -16.97 7.11 7.00
N VAL A 13 -17.53 6.41 6.01
CA VAL A 13 -16.76 5.65 5.04
C VAL A 13 -15.79 6.63 4.41
N SER A 14 -14.61 6.74 5.01
CA SER A 14 -13.56 7.61 4.53
C SER A 14 -13.19 7.09 3.16
N SER A 15 -13.74 7.75 2.12
CA SER A 15 -13.20 7.76 0.79
C SER A 15 -11.69 7.85 0.97
N GLN A 16 -10.98 6.76 0.70
CA GLN A 16 -9.52 6.75 0.74
C GLN A 16 -9.08 7.60 -0.45
N SER A 17 -9.14 8.92 -0.25
CA SER A 17 -8.43 9.90 -1.03
C SER A 17 -7.00 9.39 -1.02
N TYR A 18 -6.52 8.86 -2.15
CA TYR A 18 -5.13 8.50 -2.35
C TYR A 18 -4.32 9.78 -2.11
N GLN A 19 -3.93 9.99 -0.86
CA GLN A 19 -3.20 11.15 -0.41
C GLN A 19 -1.76 10.88 -0.78
N TYR A 20 -1.40 11.30 -1.98
CA TYR A 20 -0.02 11.34 -2.41
C TYR A 20 0.64 12.51 -1.68
N ASP A 21 1.02 12.26 -0.44
CA ASP A 21 1.80 13.22 0.33
C ASP A 21 3.20 13.26 -0.30
N SER A 22 3.60 14.38 -0.92
CA SER A 22 4.94 14.54 -1.48
C SER A 22 6.07 14.41 -0.45
N ASN A 23 5.73 14.26 0.84
CA ASN A 23 6.64 13.95 1.95
C ASN A 23 6.60 12.48 2.39
N TYR A 24 5.87 11.61 1.67
CA TYR A 24 5.81 10.20 2.02
C TYR A 24 7.19 9.56 1.84
N GLN A 25 7.85 9.33 2.98
CA GLN A 25 9.03 8.48 3.07
C GLN A 25 8.54 7.08 3.46
N PRO A 26 8.47 6.13 2.51
CA PRO A 26 8.11 4.76 2.84
C PRO A 26 9.07 4.23 3.91
N ALA A 27 8.51 3.54 4.91
CA ALA A 27 9.29 2.90 5.94
C ALA A 27 10.34 1.95 5.31
N PRO A 28 11.51 1.77 5.93
CA PRO A 28 12.57 0.90 5.40
C PRO A 28 12.08 -0.53 5.12
N GLU A 29 11.09 -1.03 5.86
CA GLU A 29 10.44 -2.33 5.63
C GLU A 29 9.69 -2.36 4.28
N LYS A 30 8.93 -1.30 3.96
CA LYS A 30 8.24 -1.18 2.67
C LYS A 30 9.24 -1.07 1.52
N ILE A 31 10.35 -0.35 1.73
CA ILE A 31 11.44 -0.25 0.75
C ILE A 31 12.08 -1.63 0.51
N ALA A 32 12.34 -2.39 1.59
CA ALA A 32 12.91 -3.73 1.49
C ALA A 32 11.99 -4.70 0.73
N GLU A 33 10.68 -4.69 1.03
CA GLU A 33 9.73 -5.55 0.35
C GLU A 33 9.50 -5.12 -1.11
N ALA A 34 9.47 -3.80 -1.40
CA ALA A 34 9.41 -3.28 -2.75
C ALA A 34 10.64 -3.70 -3.58
N HIS A 35 11.84 -3.65 -2.99
CA HIS A 35 13.07 -4.09 -3.64
C HIS A 35 13.08 -5.61 -3.87
N LYS A 36 12.58 -6.38 -2.92
CA LYS A 36 12.42 -7.83 -3.07
C LYS A 36 11.43 -8.18 -4.19
N ALA A 37 10.28 -7.51 -4.25
CA ALA A 37 9.33 -7.66 -5.36
C ALA A 37 9.96 -7.28 -6.70
N ALA A 38 10.74 -6.19 -6.77
CA ALA A 38 11.48 -5.84 -7.98
C ALA A 38 12.48 -6.92 -8.41
N ARG A 39 13.16 -7.57 -7.45
CA ARG A 39 14.03 -8.73 -7.73
C ARG A 39 13.26 -9.93 -8.27
N PHE A 40 12.07 -10.22 -7.73
CA PHE A 40 11.21 -11.27 -8.28
C PHE A 40 10.73 -10.94 -9.69
N ALA A 41 10.40 -9.67 -9.97
CA ALA A 41 10.04 -9.23 -11.32
C ALA A 41 11.17 -9.47 -12.32
N VAL A 42 12.43 -9.18 -11.95
CA VAL A 42 13.60 -9.48 -12.79
C VAL A 42 13.70 -10.98 -13.06
N GLY A 43 13.46 -11.82 -12.05
CA GLY A 43 13.38 -13.27 -12.22
C GLY A 43 12.29 -13.68 -13.20
N ALA A 44 11.07 -13.18 -13.04
CA ALA A 44 9.94 -13.47 -13.92
C ALA A 44 10.21 -13.07 -15.38
N LEU A 45 10.84 -11.91 -15.60
CA LEU A 45 11.25 -11.48 -16.94
C LEU A 45 12.27 -12.41 -17.58
N ALA A 46 13.16 -13.04 -16.79
CA ALA A 46 14.10 -14.03 -17.30
C ALA A 46 13.43 -15.32 -17.81
N PHE A 47 12.16 -15.54 -17.45
CA PHE A 47 11.34 -16.68 -17.89
C PHE A 47 10.20 -16.26 -18.84
N ASP A 48 10.27 -15.06 -19.43
CA ASP A 48 9.23 -14.49 -20.30
C ASP A 48 7.84 -14.36 -19.64
N ASP A 49 7.76 -14.39 -18.31
CA ASP A 49 6.51 -14.28 -17.58
C ASP A 49 6.16 -12.80 -17.29
N VAL A 50 5.75 -12.12 -18.36
CA VAL A 50 5.50 -10.67 -18.34
C VAL A 50 4.35 -10.29 -17.40
N PHE A 51 3.32 -11.13 -17.28
CA PHE A 51 2.18 -10.86 -16.39
C PHE A 51 2.61 -10.87 -14.93
N VAL A 52 3.40 -11.86 -14.52
CA VAL A 52 3.94 -11.97 -13.16
C VAL A 52 4.91 -10.82 -12.87
N ALA A 53 5.78 -10.47 -13.83
CA ALA A 53 6.69 -9.34 -13.66
C ALA A 53 5.95 -8.01 -13.44
N VAL A 54 4.89 -7.76 -14.21
CA VAL A 54 4.08 -6.55 -14.06
C VAL A 54 3.35 -6.52 -12.71
N ASP A 55 2.88 -7.65 -12.19
CA ASP A 55 2.25 -7.74 -10.88
C ASP A 55 3.21 -7.34 -9.74
N TYR A 56 4.42 -7.92 -9.75
CA TYR A 56 5.44 -7.57 -8.78
C TYR A 56 5.86 -6.09 -8.85
N LEU A 57 5.99 -5.54 -10.07
CA LEU A 57 6.33 -4.12 -10.25
C LEU A 57 5.23 -3.20 -9.73
N LYS A 58 3.96 -3.53 -9.96
CA LYS A 58 2.83 -2.79 -9.38
C LYS A 58 2.88 -2.81 -7.86
N LYS A 59 3.13 -3.99 -7.27
CA LYS A 59 3.27 -4.15 -5.82
C LYS A 59 4.42 -3.33 -5.24
N SER A 60 5.59 -3.30 -5.91
CA SER A 60 6.70 -2.41 -5.52
C SER A 60 6.29 -0.94 -5.56
N LEU A 61 5.56 -0.53 -6.59
CA LEU A 61 5.13 0.85 -6.77
C LEU A 61 4.15 1.26 -5.66
N GLU A 62 3.15 0.42 -5.36
CA GLU A 62 2.20 0.66 -4.29
C GLU A 62 2.87 0.83 -2.92
N LEU A 63 3.84 -0.02 -2.58
CA LEU A 63 4.59 0.10 -1.32
C LEU A 63 5.35 1.44 -1.20
N LEU A 64 5.84 1.97 -2.33
CA LEU A 64 6.63 3.19 -2.39
C LEU A 64 5.81 4.47 -2.55
N THR A 65 4.60 4.40 -3.11
CA THR A 65 3.77 5.58 -3.39
C THR A 65 2.50 5.66 -2.57
N ASN A 66 2.11 4.59 -1.86
CA ASN A 66 0.91 4.57 -1.05
C ASN A 66 1.24 4.44 0.45
N PRO A 67 0.97 5.46 1.29
CA PRO A 67 1.15 5.39 2.74
C PRO A 67 0.33 4.28 3.40
N SER A 68 -0.81 3.93 2.84
CA SER A 68 -1.69 2.87 3.35
C SER A 68 -1.36 1.47 2.84
N ALA A 69 -0.38 1.31 1.94
CA ALA A 69 0.04 -0.02 1.52
C ALA A 69 0.61 -0.79 2.72
N SER A 70 0.01 -1.92 3.04
CA SER A 70 0.55 -2.85 4.03
C SER A 70 1.66 -3.69 3.38
N VAL A 71 2.72 -3.92 4.15
CA VAL A 71 3.66 -5.02 3.86
C VAL A 71 2.95 -6.36 3.98
#